data_AF-A0A094D1K6-F1
#
_entry.id   AF-A0A094D1K6-F1
#
_cell.length_a   1.000
_cell.length_b   1.000
_cell.length_c   1.000
_cell.angle_alpha   90.00
_cell.angle_beta   90.00
_cell.angle_gamma   90.00
#
_symmetry.space_group_name_H-M   'P 1'
#
loop_
_entity.id
_entity.type
_entity.pdbx_description
1 polymer ?
#
loop_
_entity_poly.entity_id
_entity_poly.type
_entity_poly.pdbx_seq_one_letter_code
_entity_poly.pdbx_strand_id
1 'polypeptide(L)'
;MQLPTLAALTALTLATLALGDACVESGPAAEVTAVSYCCNYVAGTWYQFYAVQAICVIPEGSLERYKKCVSYIPGAKNPTCIPGQGEGLGGTVTASDGPRTTIAA
;
A
#
# COMPACT_ATOMS: atom_id res chain seq x y z
N MET A 1 35.00 4.60 -11.81
CA MET A 1 34.08 5.67 -11.36
C MET A 1 32.67 5.26 -11.75
N GLN A 2 31.86 4.68 -10.85
CA GLN A 2 30.55 4.11 -11.20
C GLN A 2 29.50 4.20 -10.08
N LEU A 3 29.82 4.90 -8.98
CA LEU A 3 28.91 5.13 -7.85
C LEU A 3 27.72 6.08 -8.14
N PRO A 4 27.80 7.13 -8.97
CA PRO A 4 26.72 8.12 -9.03
C PRO A 4 25.45 7.58 -9.72
N THR A 5 25.60 6.61 -10.63
CA THR A 5 24.47 6.02 -11.36
C THR A 5 23.62 5.11 -10.49
N LEU A 6 24.24 4.30 -9.62
CA LEU A 6 23.52 3.44 -8.69
C LEU A 6 22.72 4.26 -7.67
N ALA A 7 23.30 5.33 -7.13
CA ALA A 7 22.64 6.22 -6.19
C ALA A 7 21.40 6.92 -6.79
N ALA A 8 21.50 7.38 -8.04
CA ALA A 8 20.39 8.01 -8.75
C ALA A 8 19.24 7.04 -9.05
N LEU A 9 19.55 5.80 -9.43
CA LEU A 9 18.56 4.75 -9.65
C LEU A 9 17.85 4.36 -8.34
N THR A 10 18.59 4.19 -7.24
CA THR A 10 17.96 3.95 -5.93
C THR A 10 17.10 5.14 -5.49
N ALA A 11 17.56 6.39 -5.66
CA ALA A 11 16.79 7.56 -5.29
C ALA A 11 15.48 7.69 -6.10
N LEU A 12 15.51 7.39 -7.41
CA LEU A 12 14.29 7.36 -8.22
C LEU A 12 13.31 6.27 -7.78
N THR A 13 13.81 5.06 -7.51
CA THR A 13 12.94 3.95 -7.04
C THR A 13 12.34 4.22 -5.67
N LEU A 14 13.09 4.83 -4.74
CA LEU A 14 12.56 5.20 -3.43
C LEU A 14 11.61 6.41 -3.52
N ALA A 15 11.87 7.38 -4.39
CA ALA A 15 10.96 8.52 -4.61
C ALA A 15 9.59 8.06 -5.12
N THR A 16 9.56 7.07 -6.02
CA THR A 16 8.28 6.50 -6.50
C THR A 16 7.50 5.75 -5.41
N LEU A 17 8.19 5.16 -4.42
CA LEU A 17 7.52 4.55 -3.26
C LEU A 17 7.03 5.61 -2.26
N ALA A 18 7.70 6.77 -2.17
CA ALA A 18 7.35 7.85 -1.25
C ALA A 18 6.21 8.77 -1.72
N LEU A 19 5.60 8.48 -2.87
CA LEU A 19 4.48 9.26 -3.43
C LEU A 19 3.21 8.43 -3.60
N GLY A 20 3.28 7.12 -3.35
CA GLY A 20 2.14 6.21 -3.47
C GLY A 20 1.48 5.90 -2.14
N ASP A 21 0.16 5.83 -2.12
CA ASP A 21 -0.59 5.42 -0.93
C ASP A 21 -0.52 3.90 -0.78
N ALA A 22 -0.16 3.41 0.41
CA ALA A 22 -0.09 1.98 0.70
C ALA A 22 -1.33 1.55 1.47
N CYS A 23 -2.20 0.75 0.85
CA CYS A 23 -3.41 0.21 1.46
C CYS A 23 -3.22 -1.25 1.88
N VAL A 24 -3.50 -1.54 3.15
CA VAL A 24 -3.50 -2.91 3.68
C VAL A 24 -4.89 -3.51 3.48
N GLU A 25 -4.91 -4.66 2.83
CA GLU A 25 -6.11 -5.46 2.58
C GLU A 25 -6.09 -6.69 3.46
N SER A 26 -7.19 -6.92 4.18
CA SER A 26 -7.35 -8.09 5.04
C SER A 26 -8.78 -8.61 4.94
N GLY A 27 -8.93 -9.93 4.75
CA GLY A 27 -10.23 -10.57 4.64
C GLY A 27 -10.13 -12.00 4.10
N PRO A 28 -11.28 -12.64 3.83
CA PRO A 28 -11.34 -13.90 3.12
C PRO A 28 -10.52 -13.87 1.82
N ALA A 29 -9.85 -14.98 1.50
CA ALA A 29 -8.92 -15.04 0.37
C ALA A 29 -9.57 -14.67 -0.98
N ALA A 30 -10.85 -14.98 -1.16
CA ALA A 30 -11.60 -14.60 -2.35
C ALA A 30 -11.75 -13.08 -2.48
N GLU A 31 -12.00 -12.37 -1.37
CA GLU A 31 -12.12 -10.92 -1.35
C GLU A 31 -10.77 -10.25 -1.59
N VAL A 32 -9.70 -10.73 -0.93
CA VAL A 32 -8.33 -10.24 -1.15
C VAL A 32 -7.90 -10.43 -2.60
N THR A 33 -8.24 -11.57 -3.20
CA THR A 33 -8.00 -11.82 -4.62
C THR A 33 -8.80 -10.87 -5.50
N ALA A 34 -10.07 -10.61 -5.17
CA ALA A 34 -10.89 -9.67 -5.92
C ALA A 34 -10.32 -8.24 -5.86
N VAL A 35 -9.87 -7.80 -4.67
CA VAL A 35 -9.27 -6.47 -4.47
C VAL A 35 -7.97 -6.30 -5.26
N SER A 36 -7.21 -7.38 -5.49
CA SER A 36 -6.01 -7.33 -6.35
C SER A 36 -6.29 -6.82 -7.77
N TYR A 37 -7.49 -7.07 -8.32
CA TYR A 37 -7.88 -6.53 -9.62
C TYR A 37 -8.09 -5.02 -9.58
N CYS A 38 -8.62 -4.48 -8.47
CA CYS A 38 -8.74 -3.04 -8.26
C CYS A 38 -7.37 -2.37 -8.17
N CYS A 39 -6.40 -3.02 -7.51
CA CYS A 39 -5.03 -2.53 -7.45
C CYS A 39 -4.41 -2.44 -8.86
N ASN A 40 -4.52 -3.51 -9.66
CA ASN A 40 -4.03 -3.53 -11.03
C ASN A 40 -4.76 -2.52 -11.94
N TYR A 41 -6.07 -2.34 -11.77
CA TYR A 41 -6.88 -1.40 -12.55
C TYR A 41 -6.40 0.05 -12.41
N VAL A 42 -5.86 0.43 -11.25
CA VAL A 42 -5.30 1.76 -11.01
C VAL A 42 -3.79 1.84 -11.27
N ALA A 43 -3.21 0.85 -11.96
CA ALA A 43 -1.77 0.71 -12.15
C ALA A 43 -0.98 0.68 -10.82
N GLY A 44 -1.60 0.17 -9.76
CA GLY A 44 -0.96 -0.09 -8.48
C GLY A 44 -0.10 -1.34 -8.50
N THR A 45 0.77 -1.46 -7.51
CA THR A 45 1.62 -2.64 -7.30
C THR A 45 1.07 -3.48 -6.17
N TRP A 46 0.83 -4.77 -6.43
CA TRP A 46 0.26 -5.71 -5.46
C TRP A 46 1.36 -6.54 -4.79
N TYR A 47 1.34 -6.58 -3.45
CA TYR A 47 2.24 -7.38 -2.63
C TYR A 47 1.41 -8.30 -1.74
N GLN A 48 1.53 -9.61 -1.94
CA GLN A 48 0.77 -10.59 -1.16
C GLN A 48 1.71 -11.57 -0.48
N PHE A 49 1.63 -11.61 0.85
CA PHE A 49 2.42 -12.52 1.68
C PHE A 49 1.58 -13.71 2.18
N TYR A 50 0.27 -13.50 2.34
CA TYR A 50 -0.68 -14.50 2.84
C TYR A 50 -1.94 -14.49 1.98
N ALA A 51 -2.69 -15.61 1.97
CA ALA A 51 -3.94 -15.69 1.23
C ALA A 51 -4.99 -14.67 1.70
N VAL A 52 -4.96 -14.32 2.99
CA VAL A 52 -5.95 -13.45 3.66
C VAL A 52 -5.46 -12.02 3.90
N GLN A 53 -4.26 -11.69 3.43
CA GLN A 53 -3.67 -10.36 3.64
C GLN A 53 -2.72 -9.96 2.52
N ALA A 54 -2.85 -8.72 2.06
CA ALA A 54 -2.01 -8.14 1.03
C ALA A 54 -1.86 -6.62 1.21
N ILE A 55 -0.97 -6.02 0.42
CA ILE A 55 -0.73 -4.58 0.35
C ILE A 55 -0.85 -4.16 -1.11
N CYS A 56 -1.67 -3.14 -1.37
CA CYS A 56 -1.66 -2.42 -2.65
C CYS A 56 -0.92 -1.09 -2.47
N VAL A 57 0.13 -0.88 -3.27
CA VAL A 57 0.78 0.43 -3.39
C VAL A 57 0.16 1.15 -4.59
N ILE A 58 -0.58 2.21 -4.31
CA ILE A 58 -1.41 2.94 -5.27
C ILE A 58 -0.62 4.17 -5.74
N PRO A 59 -0.52 4.44 -7.04
CA PRO A 59 0.12 5.65 -7.53
C PRO A 59 -0.67 6.90 -7.10
N GLU A 60 0.06 8.01 -6.94
CA GLU A 60 -0.51 9.30 -6.58
C GLU A 60 -1.73 9.67 -7.46
N GLY A 61 -2.76 10.24 -6.83
CA GLY A 61 -3.98 10.67 -7.51
C GLY A 61 -4.97 9.53 -7.88
N SER A 62 -4.63 8.27 -7.59
CA SER A 62 -5.50 7.12 -7.93
C SER A 62 -6.27 6.52 -6.74
N LEU A 63 -6.06 7.03 -5.53
CA LEU A 63 -6.68 6.52 -4.30
C LEU A 63 -8.21 6.48 -4.35
N GLU A 64 -8.86 7.55 -4.80
CA GLU A 64 -10.32 7.61 -4.88
C GLU A 64 -10.88 6.61 -5.91
N ARG A 65 -10.17 6.42 -7.02
CA ARG A 65 -10.53 5.42 -8.03
C ARG A 65 -10.37 4.01 -7.48
N TYR A 66 -9.32 3.76 -6.70
CA TYR A 66 -9.09 2.49 -6.02
C TYR A 66 -10.21 2.19 -5.01
N LYS A 67 -10.48 3.11 -4.07
CA LYS A 67 -11.53 2.97 -3.06
C LYS A 67 -12.90 2.72 -3.70
N LYS A 68 -13.21 3.45 -4.77
CA LYS A 68 -14.44 3.23 -5.54
C LYS A 68 -14.50 1.82 -6.14
N CYS A 69 -13.39 1.32 -6.70
CA CYS A 69 -13.34 -0.05 -7.21
C CYS A 69 -13.58 -1.08 -6.09
N VAL A 70 -12.90 -0.92 -4.95
CA VAL A 70 -13.04 -1.81 -3.78
C VAL A 70 -14.47 -1.81 -3.24
N SER A 71 -15.16 -0.66 -3.27
CA SER A 71 -16.55 -0.55 -2.81
C SER A 71 -17.56 -1.39 -3.62
N TYR A 72 -17.19 -1.81 -4.84
CA TYR A 72 -18.02 -2.70 -5.67
C TYR A 72 -17.76 -4.18 -5.39
N ILE A 73 -16.75 -4.52 -4.58
CA ILE A 73 -16.45 -5.90 -4.23
C ILE A 73 -17.32 -6.29 -3.04
N PRO A 74 -18.23 -7.27 -3.18
CA PRO A 74 -19.09 -7.70 -2.08
C PRO A 74 -18.24 -8.34 -0.97
N GLY A 75 -18.45 -7.90 0.27
CA GLY A 75 -17.75 -8.39 1.45
C GLY A 75 -16.45 -7.67 1.79
N ALA A 76 -15.79 -7.06 0.78
CA ALA A 76 -14.55 -6.34 1.00
C ALA A 76 -14.75 -5.16 1.96
N LYS A 77 -13.93 -5.13 3.02
CA LYS A 77 -13.88 -4.01 3.95
C LYS A 77 -13.18 -2.81 3.30
N ASN A 78 -13.50 -1.61 3.79
CA ASN A 78 -12.79 -0.42 3.35
C ASN A 78 -11.29 -0.54 3.68
N PRO A 79 -10.42 -0.28 2.71
CA PRO A 79 -8.99 -0.47 2.88
C PRO A 79 -8.42 0.58 3.84
N THR A 80 -7.52 0.16 4.72
CA THR A 80 -6.79 1.10 5.59
C THR A 80 -5.51 1.52 4.87
N CYS A 81 -5.39 2.82 4.56
CA CYS A 81 -4.32 3.33 3.72
C CYS A 81 -3.38 4.27 4.47
N ILE A 82 -2.08 4.08 4.29
CA ILE A 82 -1.01 4.94 4.76
C ILE A 82 -0.63 5.87 3.60
N PRO A 83 -0.76 7.20 3.75
CA PRO A 83 -0.46 8.13 2.67
C PRO A 83 1.03 8.17 2.35
N GLY A 84 1.36 8.17 1.06
CA GLY A 84 2.75 8.12 0.57
C GLY A 84 3.58 9.32 1.01
N GLN A 85 2.96 10.50 1.06
CA GLN A 85 3.61 11.78 1.39
C GLN A 85 3.96 11.93 2.88
N GLY A 86 3.72 10.90 3.70
CA GLY A 86 3.98 10.96 5.14
C GLY A 86 3.09 11.95 5.88
N GLU A 87 1.95 12.33 5.29
CA GLU A 87 0.91 13.10 5.99
C GLU A 87 0.46 12.30 7.23
N GLY A 88 0.67 12.88 8.42
CA GLY A 88 0.44 12.19 9.70
C GLY A 88 1.70 11.59 10.36
N LEU A 89 2.84 11.55 9.68
CA LEU A 89 4.15 11.19 10.26
C LEU A 89 4.88 12.40 10.90
N GLY A 90 4.15 13.45 11.29
CA GLY A 90 4.70 14.65 11.93
C GLY A 90 5.25 14.44 13.35
N GLY A 91 5.10 13.24 13.91
CA GLY A 91 5.84 12.81 15.08
C GLY A 91 7.14 12.15 14.67
N THR A 92 8.23 12.42 15.39
CA THR A 92 9.49 11.67 15.27
C THR A 92 9.16 10.19 15.10
N VAL A 93 9.54 9.58 13.98
CA VAL A 93 9.51 8.11 13.81
C VAL A 93 10.56 7.57 14.77
N THR A 94 10.20 7.54 16.04
CA THR A 94 10.80 6.64 17.00
C THR A 94 10.34 5.27 16.53
N ALA A 95 11.28 4.37 16.28
CA ALA A 95 10.97 2.95 16.27
C ALA A 95 10.43 2.66 17.67
N SER A 96 9.12 2.83 17.86
CA SER A 96 8.48 2.51 19.11
C SER A 96 8.63 1.01 19.24
N ASP A 97 9.44 0.56 20.21
CA ASP A 97 9.44 -0.81 20.77
C ASP A 97 8.07 -1.16 21.41
N GLY A 98 6.99 -0.47 21.01
CA GLY A 98 5.63 -0.79 21.36
C GLY A 98 5.22 -2.10 20.68
N PRO A 99 4.24 -2.81 21.24
CA PRO A 99 3.79 -4.08 20.67
C PRO A 99 3.37 -3.88 19.22
N ARG A 100 3.85 -4.74 18.31
CA ARG A 100 3.31 -4.83 16.94
C ARG A 100 1.79 -5.00 17.06
N THR A 101 1.03 -4.00 16.61
CA THR A 101 -0.42 -4.09 16.58
C THR A 101 -0.81 -5.17 15.59
N THR A 102 -1.20 -6.33 16.10
CA THR A 102 -1.70 -7.43 15.30
C THR A 102 -3.17 -7.15 15.05
N ILE A 103 -3.56 -6.97 13.80
CA ILE A 103 -4.98 -6.87 13.43
C ILE A 103 -5.55 -8.28 13.57
N ALA A 104 -6.35 -8.50 14.62
CA ALA A 104 -6.97 -9.80 14.88
C ALA A 104 -8.07 -10.10 13.84
N ALA A 105 -8.13 -11.36 13.40
CA ALA A 105 -9.07 -11.89 12.40
C ALA A 105 -10.52 -11.93 12.91
#